data_AF-A0A2X2C598-F1
#
_entry.id   AF-A0A2X2C598-F1
#
_cell.length_a   1.000
_cell.length_b   1.000
_cell.length_c   1.000
_cell.angle_alpha   90.00
_cell.angle_beta   90.00
_cell.angle_gamma   90.00
#
_symmetry.space_group_name_H-M   'P 1'
#
loop_
_entity.id
_entity.type
_entity.pdbx_description
1 polymer ?
#
loop_
_entity_poly.entity_id
_entity_poly.type
_entity_poly.pdbx_seq_one_letter_code
_entity_poly.pdbx_strand_id
1 'polypeptide(L)'
;MAIPALLLFAMALGGLAIELHLPQWLPAFMLANIFFVSLAEEALFRGAIQQSLSRYLSPYLALFITAILFGLVHFAGGILLIIFRLIGRYYLWLSVDVER
;
A
#
# COMPACT_ATOMS: atom_id res chain seq x y z
N MET A 1 15.43 -8.95 16.89
CA MET A 1 16.80 -8.53 16.53
C MET A 1 17.81 -9.68 16.47
N ALA A 2 17.64 -10.77 17.24
CA ALA A 2 18.60 -11.90 17.22
C ALA A 2 18.61 -12.69 15.89
N ILE A 3 17.45 -12.90 15.26
CA ILE A 3 17.36 -13.71 14.03
C ILE A 3 18.13 -13.10 12.86
N PRO A 4 17.97 -11.80 12.51
CA PRO A 4 18.77 -11.19 11.45
C PRO A 4 20.28 -11.24 11.73
N ALA A 5 20.71 -11.01 12.97
CA ALA A 5 22.12 -11.03 13.35
C ALA A 5 22.74 -12.43 13.21
N LEU A 6 22.02 -13.48 13.61
CA LEU A 6 22.45 -14.88 13.47
C LEU A 6 22.57 -15.30 12.01
N LEU A 7 21.65 -14.87 11.15
CA LEU A 7 21.69 -15.16 9.71
C LEU A 7 22.88 -14.48 9.02
N LEU A 8 23.15 -13.22 9.36
CA LEU A 8 24.33 -12.50 8.86
C LEU A 8 25.64 -13.13 9.34
N PHE A 9 25.69 -13.58 10.59
CA PHE A 9 26.85 -14.28 11.14
C PHE A 9 27.07 -15.65 10.46
N ALA A 10 26.01 -16.41 10.22
CA ALA A 10 26.07 -17.68 9.47
C ALA A 10 26.52 -17.47 8.01
N MET A 11 26.07 -16.38 7.37
CA MET A 11 26.51 -15.99 6.03
C MET A 11 28.00 -15.61 6.02
N ALA A 12 28.48 -14.86 7.01
CA ALA A 12 29.88 -14.46 7.15
C ALA A 12 30.83 -15.66 7.37
N LEU A 13 30.36 -16.70 8.07
CA LEU A 13 31.07 -17.97 8.24
C LEU A 13 30.98 -18.91 7.03
N GLY A 14 30.27 -18.52 5.97
CA GLY A 14 30.08 -19.34 4.77
C GLY A 14 29.08 -20.49 4.91
N GLY A 15 28.32 -20.53 6.01
CA GLY A 15 27.28 -21.55 6.27
C GLY A 15 25.96 -21.26 5.56
N LEU A 16 25.80 -20.08 4.96
CA LEU A 16 24.60 -19.68 4.23
C LEU A 16 24.98 -18.93 2.95
N ALA A 17 24.44 -19.33 1.81
CA ALA A 17 24.53 -18.59 0.56
C ALA A 17 23.26 -17.74 0.33
N ILE A 18 23.38 -16.60 -0.35
CA ILE A 18 22.22 -15.85 -0.80
C ILE A 18 21.63 -16.58 -2.00
N GLU A 19 20.52 -17.25 -1.77
CA GLU A 19 19.76 -17.96 -2.79
C GLU A 19 18.49 -17.19 -3.14
N LEU A 20 18.53 -16.44 -4.25
CA LEU A 20 17.38 -15.71 -4.75
C LEU A 20 16.45 -16.66 -5.52
N HIS A 21 15.47 -17.22 -4.81
CA HIS A 21 14.42 -18.02 -5.41
C HIS A 21 13.16 -17.19 -5.59
N LEU A 22 12.66 -17.13 -6.83
CA LEU A 22 11.32 -16.62 -7.10
C LEU A 22 10.32 -17.77 -6.93
N PRO A 23 9.42 -17.71 -5.93
CA PRO A 23 8.44 -18.77 -5.75
C PRO A 23 7.51 -18.85 -6.96
N GLN A 24 7.18 -20.06 -7.40
CA GLN A 24 6.30 -20.26 -8.55
C GLN A 24 4.88 -19.66 -8.35
N TRP A 25 4.44 -19.51 -7.10
CA TRP A 25 3.16 -18.89 -6.76
C TRP A 25 3.18 -17.36 -6.83
N LEU A 26 4.36 -16.71 -6.89
CA LEU A 26 4.48 -15.27 -6.79
C LEU A 26 3.75 -14.51 -7.91
N PRO A 27 3.84 -14.91 -9.20
CA PRO A 27 3.10 -14.21 -10.26
C PRO A 27 1.57 -14.28 -10.05
N ALA A 28 1.05 -15.44 -9.63
CA ALA A 28 -0.37 -15.60 -9.33
C ALA A 28 -0.79 -14.74 -8.13
N PHE A 29 0.03 -14.69 -7.09
CA PHE A 29 -0.19 -13.83 -5.93
C PHE A 29 -0.20 -12.34 -6.31
N MET A 30 0.73 -11.90 -7.17
CA MET A 30 0.77 -10.52 -7.66
C MET A 30 -0.50 -10.18 -8.44
N LEU A 31 -0.92 -11.03 -9.38
CA LEU A 31 -2.15 -10.81 -10.15
C LEU A 31 -3.37 -10.77 -9.23
N ALA A 32 -3.47 -11.71 -8.28
CA ALA A 32 -4.58 -11.73 -7.34
C ALA A 32 -4.64 -10.44 -6.51
N ASN A 33 -3.51 -9.92 -6.03
CA ASN A 33 -3.48 -8.67 -5.29
C ASN A 33 -3.82 -7.46 -6.17
N ILE A 34 -3.37 -7.43 -7.43
CA ILE A 34 -3.72 -6.35 -8.35
C ILE A 34 -5.24 -6.29 -8.57
N PHE A 35 -5.89 -7.43 -8.83
CA PHE A 35 -7.32 -7.45 -9.17
C PHE A 35 -8.26 -7.43 -7.96
N PHE A 36 -7.91 -8.15 -6.88
CA PHE A 36 -8.84 -8.33 -5.76
C PHE A 36 -8.55 -7.40 -4.58
N VAL A 37 -7.33 -6.85 -4.49
CA VAL A 37 -6.97 -5.91 -3.42
C VAL A 37 -6.86 -4.51 -4.02
N SER A 38 -5.86 -4.25 -4.86
CA SER A 38 -5.55 -2.91 -5.36
C SER A 38 -6.69 -2.30 -6.18
N LEU A 39 -7.26 -3.06 -7.14
CA LEU A 39 -8.36 -2.57 -7.97
C LEU A 39 -9.63 -2.35 -7.15
N ALA A 40 -9.94 -3.25 -6.21
CA ALA A 40 -11.10 -3.11 -5.33
C ALA A 40 -10.97 -1.89 -4.41
N GLU A 41 -9.79 -1.69 -3.81
CA GLU A 41 -9.48 -0.51 -3.01
C GLU A 41 -9.60 0.78 -3.84
N GLU A 42 -9.03 0.82 -5.05
CA GLU A 42 -9.09 2.03 -5.88
C GLU A 42 -10.53 2.35 -6.30
N ALA A 43 -11.30 1.34 -6.71
CA ALA A 43 -12.70 1.52 -7.09
C ALA A 43 -13.55 1.99 -5.90
N LEU A 44 -13.34 1.45 -4.69
CA LEU A 44 -14.08 1.83 -3.50
C LEU A 44 -13.71 3.24 -3.02
N PHE A 45 -12.42 3.50 -2.80
CA PHE A 45 -12.00 4.75 -2.17
C PHE A 45 -12.03 5.92 -3.16
N ARG A 46 -11.44 5.77 -4.35
CA ARG A 46 -11.43 6.85 -5.35
C ARG A 46 -12.75 6.91 -6.13
N GLY A 47 -13.20 5.76 -6.63
CA GLY A 47 -14.35 5.67 -7.53
C GLY A 47 -15.70 5.84 -6.85
N ALA A 48 -15.88 5.34 -5.63
CA ALA A 48 -17.15 5.44 -4.92
C ALA A 48 -17.13 6.55 -3.85
N ILE A 49 -16.26 6.44 -2.85
CA ILE A 49 -16.28 7.33 -1.67
C ILE A 49 -15.85 8.75 -2.04
N GLN A 50 -14.64 8.93 -2.58
CA GLN A 50 -14.13 10.26 -2.94
C GLN A 50 -15.01 10.94 -3.98
N GLN A 51 -15.40 10.21 -5.03
CA GLN A 51 -16.30 10.75 -6.06
C GLN A 51 -17.66 11.17 -5.51
N SER A 52 -18.21 10.43 -4.53
CA SER A 52 -19.47 10.82 -3.88
C SER A 52 -19.30 12.05 -2.99
N LEU A 53 -18.21 12.12 -2.21
CA LEU A 53 -17.92 13.29 -1.37
C LEU A 53 -17.68 14.56 -2.21
N SER A 54 -17.01 14.44 -3.36
CA SER A 54 -16.75 15.55 -4.28
C SER A 54 -18.03 16.15 -4.90
N ARG A 55 -19.20 15.51 -4.75
CA ARG A 55 -20.49 16.11 -5.15
C ARG A 55 -20.96 17.18 -4.19
N TYR A 56 -20.49 17.15 -2.94
CA TYR A 56 -20.94 18.02 -1.85
C TYR A 56 -19.81 18.87 -1.25
N LEU A 57 -18.55 18.43 -1.39
CA LEU A 57 -17.37 19.04 -0.81
C LEU A 57 -16.38 19.46 -1.91
N SER A 58 -15.43 20.32 -1.55
CA SER A 58 -14.31 20.62 -2.46
C SER A 58 -13.50 19.34 -2.74
N PRO A 59 -12.91 19.19 -3.95
CA PRO A 59 -12.13 18.01 -4.30
C PRO A 59 -10.99 17.71 -3.31
N TYR A 60 -10.34 18.76 -2.80
CA TYR A 60 -9.29 18.65 -1.79
C TYR A 60 -9.80 18.12 -0.46
N LEU A 61 -10.98 18.56 0.00
CA LEU A 61 -11.56 18.10 1.26
C LEU A 61 -12.10 16.66 1.13
N ALA A 62 -12.71 16.33 -0.01
CA ALA A 62 -13.13 14.96 -0.32
C ALA A 62 -11.94 13.99 -0.35
N LEU A 63 -10.81 14.40 -0.94
CA LEU A 63 -9.56 13.65 -0.90
C LEU A 63 -9.07 13.45 0.53
N PHE A 64 -8.98 14.53 1.30
CA PHE A 64 -8.45 14.49 2.67
C PHE A 64 -9.24 13.50 3.54
N ILE A 65 -10.57 13.57 3.48
CA ILE A 65 -11.45 12.65 4.20
C ILE A 65 -11.26 11.21 3.71
N THR A 66 -11.22 10.99 2.39
CA THR A 66 -11.04 9.64 1.82
C THR A 66 -9.69 9.04 2.21
N ALA A 67 -8.61 9.83 2.21
CA ALA A 67 -7.29 9.40 2.62
C ALA A 67 -7.30 8.95 4.10
N ILE A 68 -7.92 9.74 4.99
CA ILE A 68 -8.08 9.37 6.41
C ILE A 68 -8.83 8.04 6.55
N LEU A 69 -9.97 7.90 5.87
CA LEU A 69 -10.75 6.66 5.89
C LEU A 69 -9.93 5.46 5.39
N PHE A 70 -9.18 5.64 4.30
CA PHE A 70 -8.28 4.63 3.77
C PHE A 70 -7.19 4.22 4.78
N GLY A 71 -6.60 5.19 5.49
CA GLY A 71 -5.63 4.89 6.55
C GLY A 71 -6.25 4.12 7.71
N LEU A 72 -7.42 4.54 8.18
CA LEU A 72 -8.07 3.96 9.37
C LEU A 72 -8.48 2.50 9.19
N VAL A 73 -8.95 2.09 8.01
CA VAL A 73 -9.32 0.68 7.76
C VAL A 73 -8.10 -0.27 7.81
N HIS A 74 -6.89 0.28 7.70
CA HIS A 74 -5.64 -0.47 7.79
C HIS A 74 -5.04 -0.49 9.21
N PHE A 75 -5.79 -0.07 10.22
CA PHE A 75 -5.33 -0.04 11.61
C PHE A 75 -4.81 -1.40 12.10
N ALA A 76 -5.43 -2.51 11.66
CA ALA A 76 -4.99 -3.86 11.98
C ALA A 76 -3.56 -4.20 11.48
N GLY A 77 -3.06 -3.46 10.49
CA GLY A 77 -1.69 -3.58 9.98
C GLY A 77 -0.65 -2.78 10.78
N GLY A 78 -1.07 -2.02 11.79
CA GLY A 78 -0.19 -1.19 12.63
C GLY A 78 -0.03 0.26 12.14
N ILE A 79 0.36 1.15 13.06
CA ILE A 79 0.38 2.61 12.84
C ILE A 79 1.27 3.05 11.67
N LEU A 80 2.37 2.36 11.43
CA LEU A 80 3.31 2.71 10.36
C LEU A 80 2.69 2.47 8.96
N LEU A 81 1.85 1.45 8.81
CA LEU A 81 1.11 1.21 7.57
C LEU A 81 0.03 2.27 7.33
N ILE A 82 -0.58 2.81 8.39
CA ILE A 82 -1.53 3.93 8.29
C ILE A 82 -0.83 5.16 7.70
N ILE A 83 0.34 5.52 8.24
CA ILE A 83 1.11 6.70 7.81
C ILE A 83 1.52 6.56 6.33
N PHE A 84 2.11 5.44 5.94
CA PHE A 84 2.53 5.24 4.55
C PHE A 84 1.35 5.27 3.57
N ARG A 85 0.21 4.71 3.96
CA ARG A 85 -1.00 4.68 3.12
C ARG A 85 -1.63 6.06 2.94
N LEU A 86 -1.68 6.87 4.00
CA LEU A 86 -2.15 8.27 3.96
C LEU A 86 -1.31 9.09 2.98
N ILE A 87 0.01 9.02 3.13
CA ILE A 87 0.96 9.77 2.31
C ILE A 87 0.85 9.32 0.84
N GLY A 88 0.85 8.01 0.59
CA GLY A 88 0.74 7.47 -0.77
C GLY A 88 -0.54 7.91 -1.50
N ARG A 89 -1.68 7.94 -0.80
CA ARG A 89 -2.95 8.37 -1.41
C ARG A 89 -3.00 9.86 -1.71
N TYR A 90 -2.42 10.68 -0.83
CA TYR A 90 -2.30 12.11 -1.10
C TYR A 90 -1.41 12.41 -2.32
N TYR A 91 -0.25 11.75 -2.44
CA TYR A 91 0.64 11.93 -3.58
C TYR A 91 0.05 11.44 -4.91
N LEU A 92 -0.61 10.27 -4.92
CA LEU A 92 -1.25 9.73 -6.12
C LEU A 92 -2.34 10.66 -6.67
N TRP A 93 -3.01 11.40 -5.79
CA TRP A 93 -4.00 12.38 -6.23
C TRP A 93 -3.37 13.62 -6.85
N LEU A 94 -2.34 14.19 -6.20
CA LEU A 94 -1.61 15.33 -6.73
C LEU A 94 -1.00 15.05 -8.10
N SER A 95 -0.45 13.85 -8.32
CA SER A 95 0.11 13.49 -9.64
C SER A 95 -0.94 13.41 -10.76
N VAL A 96 -2.20 13.12 -10.43
CA VAL A 96 -3.27 12.97 -11.43
C VAL A 96 -3.94 14.32 -11.76
N ASP A 97 -3.92 15.28 -10.84
CA ASP A 97 -4.45 16.64 -11.07
C ASP A 97 -3.41 17.59 -11.69
N VAL A 98 -2.10 17.30 -11.61
CA VAL A 98 -1.06 18.08 -12.32
C VAL A 98 -1.09 17.82 -13.83
N GLU A 99 -1.64 16.69 -14.28
CA GLU A 99 -1.73 16.30 -15.69
C GLU A 99 -3.06 16.67 -16.37
N ARG A 100 -3.95 17.41 -15.68
CA ARG A 100 -5.22 17.92 -16.21
C ARG A 100 -5.25 19.44 -16.26
#